data_AF-A0A968QDM3-F1
#
_entry.id   AF-A0A968QDM3-F1
#
_cell.length_a   1.000
_cell.length_b   1.000
_cell.length_c   1.000
_cell.angle_alpha   90.00
_cell.angle_beta   90.00
_cell.angle_gamma   90.00
#
_symmetry.space_group_name_H-M   'P 1'
#
loop_
_entity.id
_entity.type
_entity.pdbx_description
1 polymer ?
#
loop_
_entity_poly.entity_id
_entity_poly.type
_entity_poly.pdbx_seq_one_letter_code
_entity_poly.pdbx_strand_id
1 'polypeptide(L)'
;WRVVATSGQQVWSFRSDASGNQVRLEATLPSPILDTVLADAARRSGVAPEQLRLSDITPNVWPDGCLGLEVPGESCTQALVDGWRLVITDGERTWAYRTDAQGLAIRYESILPRSVINAVYAAIFAEGEVRRASQLAIVEEEQRTWPNGCLGVVEGSGRSGEERCTQGLVEGWRVVVTDGQRLWTFHTDYNGNQVVLAAKGP
;
A
#
# COMPACT_ATOMS: atom_id res chain seq x y z
N TRP A 1 -12.31 17.65 16.91
CA TRP A 1 -12.93 16.61 16.06
C TRP A 1 -12.79 16.98 14.59
N ARG A 2 -12.61 16.01 13.70
CA ARG A 2 -12.64 16.22 12.25
C ARG A 2 -13.96 15.66 11.72
N VAL A 3 -14.63 16.40 10.85
CA VAL A 3 -15.92 16.05 10.27
C VAL A 3 -15.80 16.12 8.76
N VAL A 4 -16.13 15.04 8.07
CA VAL A 4 -16.20 15.00 6.61
C VAL A 4 -17.64 15.14 6.18
N ALA A 5 -17.93 16.09 5.30
CA ALA A 5 -19.24 16.29 4.69
C ALA A 5 -19.14 16.13 3.17
N THR A 6 -20.19 15.60 2.56
CA THR A 6 -20.28 15.40 1.11
C THR A 6 -21.57 16.00 0.57
N SER A 7 -21.51 16.66 -0.59
CA SER A 7 -22.68 17.17 -1.32
C SER A 7 -22.34 17.29 -2.80
N GLY A 8 -23.05 16.55 -3.64
CA GLY A 8 -22.77 16.48 -5.07
C GLY A 8 -21.35 16.01 -5.37
N GLN A 9 -20.62 16.78 -6.18
CA GLN A 9 -19.24 16.47 -6.60
C GLN A 9 -18.16 17.05 -5.67
N GLN A 10 -18.51 17.41 -4.43
CA GLN A 10 -17.57 18.01 -3.50
C GLN A 10 -17.60 17.31 -2.14
N VAL A 11 -16.40 17.09 -1.62
CA VAL A 11 -16.12 16.64 -0.25
C VAL A 11 -15.46 17.80 0.49
N TRP A 12 -15.89 18.05 1.73
CA TRP A 12 -15.29 19.01 2.64
C TRP A 12 -14.84 18.31 3.92
N SER A 13 -13.63 18.62 4.37
CA SER A 13 -13.20 18.30 5.74
C SER A 13 -13.25 19.55 6.58
N PHE A 14 -13.86 19.44 7.75
CA PHE A 14 -13.90 20.49 8.74
C PHE A 14 -13.20 20.04 10.01
N ARG A 15 -12.47 20.97 10.63
CA ARG A 15 -11.98 20.81 11.99
C ARG A 15 -12.89 21.57 12.94
N SER A 16 -13.39 20.87 13.95
CA SER A 16 -14.16 21.40 15.06
C SER A 16 -13.40 21.27 16.38
N ASP A 17 -13.59 22.21 17.29
CA ASP A 17 -13.23 22.01 18.70
C ASP A 17 -14.16 20.98 19.38
N ALA A 18 -13.90 20.65 20.65
CA ALA A 18 -14.71 19.69 21.39
C ALA A 18 -16.15 20.17 21.62
N SER A 19 -16.37 21.50 21.59
CA SER A 19 -17.68 22.10 21.85
C SER A 19 -18.59 22.19 20.62
N GLY A 20 -18.03 22.08 19.41
CA GLY A 20 -18.79 22.28 18.16
C GLY A 20 -18.94 23.75 17.74
N ASN A 21 -18.52 24.69 18.58
CA ASN A 21 -18.72 26.13 18.34
C ASN A 21 -17.65 26.75 17.42
N GLN A 22 -16.55 26.05 17.16
CA GLN A 22 -15.52 26.53 16.25
C GLN A 22 -15.30 25.55 15.12
N VAL A 23 -15.99 25.76 14.00
CA VAL A 23 -15.86 24.95 12.78
C VAL A 23 -15.03 25.70 11.75
N ARG A 24 -13.97 25.08 11.25
CA ARG A 24 -13.13 25.63 10.18
C ARG A 24 -13.02 24.64 9.03
N LEU A 25 -13.20 25.12 7.81
CA LEU A 25 -12.91 24.35 6.60
C LEU A 25 -11.40 24.05 6.54
N GLU A 26 -11.06 22.78 6.42
CA GLU A 26 -9.67 22.29 6.38
C GLU A 26 -9.27 21.85 4.99
N ALA A 27 -10.17 21.21 4.24
CA ALA A 27 -9.89 20.71 2.90
C ALA A 27 -11.15 20.64 2.03
N THR A 28 -10.96 20.78 0.72
CA THR A 28 -11.97 20.57 -0.32
C THR A 28 -11.44 19.60 -1.36
N LEU A 29 -12.08 18.45 -1.51
CA LEU A 29 -11.69 17.42 -2.48
C LEU A 29 -12.81 17.19 -3.51
N PRO A 30 -12.49 17.18 -4.81
CA PRO A 30 -13.44 16.76 -5.83
C PRO A 30 -13.89 15.31 -5.61
N SER A 31 -15.21 15.04 -5.64
CA SER A 31 -15.77 13.69 -5.44
C SER A 31 -15.21 12.61 -6.38
N PRO A 32 -14.90 12.86 -7.67
CA PRO A 32 -14.35 11.83 -8.54
C PRO A 32 -13.05 11.20 -8.00
N ILE A 33 -12.26 11.97 -7.24
CA ILE A 33 -11.06 11.45 -6.57
C ILE A 33 -11.45 10.47 -5.47
N LEU A 34 -12.41 10.86 -4.62
CA LEU A 34 -12.89 10.00 -3.54
C LEU A 34 -13.55 8.72 -4.08
N ASP A 35 -14.36 8.82 -5.13
CA ASP A 35 -15.03 7.67 -5.73
C ASP A 35 -14.01 6.65 -6.27
N THR A 36 -12.94 7.13 -6.92
CA THR A 36 -11.86 6.27 -7.42
C THR A 36 -11.09 5.61 -6.27
N VAL A 37 -10.81 6.36 -5.21
CA VAL A 37 -10.12 5.86 -4.01
C VAL A 37 -10.97 4.81 -3.27
N LEU A 38 -12.28 5.05 -3.11
CA LEU A 38 -13.20 4.09 -2.49
C LEU A 38 -13.33 2.81 -3.32
N ALA A 39 -13.39 2.93 -4.65
CA ALA A 39 -13.43 1.77 -5.54
C ALA A 39 -12.17 0.91 -5.45
N ASP A 40 -10.97 1.53 -5.40
CA ASP A 40 -9.73 0.78 -5.21
C ASP A 40 -9.66 0.13 -3.82
N ALA A 41 -10.07 0.85 -2.78
CA ALA A 41 -10.13 0.33 -1.41
C ALA A 41 -11.08 -0.87 -1.31
N ALA A 42 -12.26 -0.82 -1.95
CA ALA A 42 -13.20 -1.94 -1.99
C ALA A 42 -12.59 -3.17 -2.66
N ARG A 43 -11.95 -2.98 -3.82
CA ARG A 43 -11.28 -4.07 -4.54
C ARG A 43 -10.16 -4.72 -3.73
N ARG A 44 -9.33 -3.94 -3.05
CA ARG A 44 -8.20 -4.44 -2.24
C ARG A 44 -8.65 -5.14 -0.96
N SER A 45 -9.64 -4.56 -0.28
CA SER A 45 -10.09 -5.05 1.02
C SER A 45 -11.07 -6.21 0.93
N GLY A 46 -11.72 -6.39 -0.23
CA GLY A 46 -12.87 -7.27 -0.39
C GLY A 46 -14.13 -6.77 0.35
N VAL A 47 -14.11 -5.55 0.89
CA VAL A 47 -15.21 -4.93 1.62
C VAL A 47 -16.12 -4.21 0.64
N ALA A 48 -17.44 -4.31 0.86
CA ALA A 48 -18.44 -3.64 0.04
C ALA A 48 -18.25 -2.11 0.11
N PRO A 49 -18.35 -1.36 -1.02
CA PRO A 49 -18.12 0.08 -1.04
C PRO A 49 -18.94 0.87 -0.01
N GLU A 50 -20.15 0.42 0.32
CA GLU A 50 -21.06 1.09 1.26
C GLU A 50 -20.59 1.00 2.72
N GLN A 51 -19.68 0.07 3.02
CA GLN A 51 -19.08 -0.08 4.36
C GLN A 51 -17.78 0.73 4.49
N LEU A 52 -17.24 1.23 3.37
CA LEU A 52 -16.05 2.05 3.34
C LEU A 52 -16.42 3.53 3.45
N ARG A 53 -15.59 4.26 4.20
CA ARG A 53 -15.76 5.71 4.37
C ARG A 53 -14.42 6.42 4.42
N LEU A 54 -14.42 7.67 3.98
CA LEU A 54 -13.28 8.58 4.18
C LEU A 54 -13.22 8.96 5.68
N SER A 55 -12.18 8.50 6.37
CA SER A 55 -11.91 8.91 7.76
C SER A 55 -10.99 10.12 7.84
N ASP A 56 -10.11 10.29 6.86
CA ASP A 56 -9.10 11.35 6.90
C ASP A 56 -8.79 11.92 5.53
N ILE A 57 -8.58 13.24 5.48
CA ILE A 57 -8.01 13.92 4.33
C ILE A 57 -7.08 15.03 4.81
N THR A 58 -5.87 15.05 4.26
CA THR A 58 -4.83 16.02 4.61
C THR A 58 -4.18 16.55 3.34
N PRO A 59 -4.15 17.87 3.09
CA PRO A 59 -3.38 18.43 1.98
C PRO A 59 -1.89 18.15 2.19
N ASN A 60 -1.18 17.83 1.11
CA ASN A 60 0.25 17.59 1.17
C ASN A 60 0.95 18.02 -0.12
N VAL A 61 2.23 18.35 0.00
CA VAL A 61 3.12 18.60 -1.15
C VAL A 61 4.10 17.43 -1.25
N TRP A 62 4.03 16.71 -2.36
CA TRP A 62 4.85 15.53 -2.62
C TRP A 62 6.17 15.89 -3.27
N PRO A 63 7.24 15.09 -3.06
CA PRO A 63 8.57 15.40 -3.59
C PRO A 63 8.70 15.22 -5.11
N ASP A 64 7.82 14.43 -5.72
CA ASP A 64 7.92 14.00 -7.11
C ASP A 64 6.56 13.58 -7.70
N GLY A 65 6.55 13.31 -9.01
CA GLY A 65 5.38 12.80 -9.73
C GLY A 65 4.90 11.39 -9.34
N CYS A 66 5.66 10.66 -8.52
CA CYS A 66 5.24 9.39 -7.93
C CYS A 66 4.65 9.57 -6.53
N LEU A 67 4.45 10.82 -6.10
CA LEU A 67 3.87 11.19 -4.83
C LEU A 67 4.72 10.70 -3.64
N GLY A 68 6.04 10.54 -3.85
CA GLY A 68 6.98 9.94 -2.89
C GLY A 68 6.69 8.46 -2.59
N LEU A 69 6.04 7.77 -3.54
CA LEU A 69 5.71 6.34 -3.52
C LEU A 69 6.23 5.66 -4.79
N GLU A 70 7.43 6.05 -5.24
CA GLU A 70 8.09 5.44 -6.39
C GLU A 70 8.30 3.94 -6.17
N VAL A 71 8.66 3.15 -7.16
CA VAL A 71 9.05 1.74 -6.94
C VAL A 71 10.30 1.46 -7.76
N PRO A 72 11.09 0.41 -7.46
CA PRO A 72 12.31 0.13 -8.21
C PRO A 72 12.06 0.10 -9.73
N GLY A 73 12.85 0.86 -10.49
CA GLY A 73 12.73 0.95 -11.94
C GLY A 73 11.69 1.96 -12.44
N GLU A 74 10.97 2.64 -11.55
CA GLU A 74 10.07 3.74 -11.92
C GLU A 74 10.83 5.05 -12.11
N SER A 75 10.43 5.83 -13.11
CA SER A 75 10.98 7.17 -13.38
C SER A 75 9.92 8.22 -13.04
N CYS A 76 10.17 9.00 -12.01
CA CYS A 76 9.28 10.02 -11.50
C CYS A 76 9.77 11.41 -11.92
N THR A 77 8.85 12.35 -12.15
CA THR A 77 9.23 13.75 -12.38
C THR A 77 9.81 14.33 -11.10
N GLN A 78 10.86 15.15 -11.20
CA GLN A 78 11.52 15.77 -10.04
C GLN A 78 10.87 17.12 -9.63
N ALA A 79 9.56 17.23 -9.81
CA ALA A 79 8.80 18.43 -9.50
C ALA A 79 7.95 18.20 -8.26
N LEU A 80 7.84 19.22 -7.39
CA LEU A 80 6.90 19.20 -6.28
C LEU A 80 5.47 19.10 -6.81
N VAL A 81 4.66 18.24 -6.20
CA VAL A 81 3.27 18.00 -6.60
C VAL A 81 2.34 18.27 -5.44
N ASP A 82 1.47 19.27 -5.59
CA ASP A 82 0.38 19.51 -4.65
C ASP A 82 -0.64 18.38 -4.74
N GLY A 83 -1.21 18.00 -3.60
CA GLY A 83 -2.20 16.93 -3.58
C GLY A 83 -2.76 16.63 -2.20
N TRP A 84 -3.28 15.42 -2.06
CA TRP A 84 -4.02 14.99 -0.88
C TRP A 84 -3.55 13.63 -0.41
N ARG A 85 -3.45 13.48 0.91
CA ARG A 85 -3.41 12.17 1.56
C ARG A 85 -4.81 11.85 2.06
N LEU A 86 -5.39 10.74 1.61
CA LEU A 86 -6.69 10.25 2.04
C LEU A 86 -6.51 8.99 2.88
N VAL A 87 -7.38 8.79 3.87
CA VAL A 87 -7.46 7.53 4.62
C VAL A 87 -8.89 7.03 4.57
N ILE A 88 -9.06 5.84 4.01
CA ILE A 88 -10.32 5.09 3.96
C ILE A 88 -10.35 4.09 5.11
N THR A 89 -11.51 3.85 5.68
CA THR A 89 -11.69 2.84 6.74
C THR A 89 -12.99 2.07 6.56
N ASP A 90 -12.99 0.80 6.97
CA ASP A 90 -14.20 0.00 7.22
C ASP A 90 -14.65 0.13 8.69
N GLY A 91 -13.81 0.67 9.58
CA GLY A 91 -14.02 0.77 11.02
C GLY A 91 -13.08 -0.11 11.84
N GLU A 92 -12.47 -1.11 11.22
CA GLU A 92 -11.47 -1.99 11.84
C GLU A 92 -10.08 -1.76 11.27
N ARG A 93 -10.02 -1.52 9.95
CA ARG A 93 -8.80 -1.34 9.16
C ARG A 93 -8.82 -0.01 8.43
N THR A 94 -7.64 0.40 7.97
CA THR A 94 -7.47 1.65 7.24
C THR A 94 -6.58 1.45 6.01
N TRP A 95 -6.90 2.17 4.93
CA TRP A 95 -6.10 2.23 3.71
C TRP A 95 -5.76 3.68 3.39
N ALA A 96 -4.47 3.97 3.32
CA ALA A 96 -3.99 5.30 2.98
C ALA A 96 -3.75 5.43 1.47
N TYR A 97 -4.04 6.60 0.93
CA TYR A 97 -3.86 6.94 -0.48
C TYR A 97 -3.24 8.32 -0.59
N ARG A 98 -2.43 8.51 -1.62
CA ARG A 98 -1.88 9.80 -2.03
C ARG A 98 -2.37 10.13 -3.42
N THR A 99 -2.77 11.37 -3.63
CA THR A 99 -3.20 11.86 -4.93
C THR A 99 -2.50 13.17 -5.26
N ASP A 100 -2.46 13.53 -6.53
CA ASP A 100 -2.26 14.93 -6.92
C ASP A 100 -3.54 15.74 -6.71
N ALA A 101 -3.46 17.06 -6.92
CA ALA A 101 -4.57 17.98 -6.71
C ALA A 101 -5.72 17.82 -7.73
N GLN A 102 -5.45 17.22 -8.90
CA GLN A 102 -6.43 17.01 -9.97
C GLN A 102 -7.02 15.59 -9.96
N GLY A 103 -6.47 14.68 -9.17
CA GLY A 103 -6.81 13.26 -9.18
C GLY A 103 -6.27 12.50 -10.38
N LEU A 104 -5.27 13.02 -11.10
CA LEU A 104 -4.69 12.34 -12.26
C LEU A 104 -3.76 11.21 -11.84
N ALA A 105 -3.04 11.40 -10.74
CA ALA A 105 -2.33 10.36 -10.02
C ALA A 105 -3.06 10.02 -8.72
N ILE A 106 -3.35 8.74 -8.50
CA ILE A 106 -3.87 8.17 -7.26
C ILE A 106 -3.04 6.92 -6.95
N ARG A 107 -2.41 6.88 -5.78
CA ARG A 107 -1.53 5.78 -5.36
C ARG A 107 -1.90 5.29 -3.97
N TYR A 108 -2.00 3.98 -3.81
CA TYR A 108 -2.09 3.34 -2.51
C TYR A 108 -0.77 3.51 -1.76
N GLU A 109 -0.85 3.97 -0.51
CA GLU A 109 0.28 4.10 0.40
C GLU A 109 0.36 2.81 1.23
N SER A 110 1.24 1.91 0.79
CA SER A 110 1.55 0.64 1.45
C SER A 110 1.95 0.82 2.92
N ILE A 111 1.55 -0.12 3.77
CA ILE A 111 2.01 -0.18 5.16
C ILE A 111 3.43 -0.76 5.29
N LEU A 112 3.95 -1.37 4.22
CA LEU A 112 5.25 -2.02 4.23
C LEU A 112 6.38 -0.98 4.33
N PRO A 113 7.44 -1.27 5.10
CA PRO A 113 8.65 -0.48 5.06
C PRO A 113 9.20 -0.38 3.63
N ARG A 114 9.77 0.78 3.30
CA ARG A 114 10.32 1.02 1.97
C ARG A 114 11.35 0.00 1.53
N SER A 115 12.16 -0.49 2.47
CA SER A 115 13.14 -1.54 2.24
C SER A 115 12.49 -2.88 1.85
N VAL A 116 11.36 -3.23 2.46
CA VAL A 116 10.59 -4.44 2.12
C VAL A 116 10.02 -4.33 0.71
N ILE A 117 9.40 -3.20 0.36
CA ILE A 117 8.90 -2.96 -1.01
C ILE A 117 10.04 -3.11 -2.03
N ASN A 118 11.18 -2.46 -1.78
CA ASN A 118 12.32 -2.52 -2.68
C ASN A 118 12.86 -3.94 -2.84
N ALA A 119 12.98 -4.69 -1.74
CA ALA A 119 13.49 -6.05 -1.75
C ALA A 119 12.53 -7.03 -2.47
N VAL A 120 11.22 -6.89 -2.27
CA VAL A 120 10.20 -7.68 -2.97
C VAL A 120 10.23 -7.41 -4.47
N TYR A 121 10.28 -6.15 -4.89
CA TYR A 121 10.36 -5.80 -6.32
C TYR A 121 11.66 -6.32 -6.95
N ALA A 122 12.79 -6.22 -6.24
CA ALA A 122 14.06 -6.79 -6.70
C ALA A 122 13.98 -8.31 -6.88
N ALA A 123 13.35 -9.02 -5.93
CA ALA A 123 13.13 -10.47 -6.02
C ALA A 123 12.25 -10.84 -7.22
N ILE A 124 11.15 -10.12 -7.46
CA ILE A 124 10.29 -10.34 -8.63
C ILE A 124 11.05 -10.12 -9.94
N PHE A 125 11.84 -9.06 -10.06
CA PHE A 125 12.61 -8.81 -11.28
C PHE A 125 13.70 -9.88 -11.51
N ALA A 126 14.25 -10.46 -10.45
CA ALA A 126 15.20 -11.56 -10.53
C ALA A 126 14.57 -12.86 -11.06
N GLU A 127 13.27 -13.09 -10.81
CA GLU A 127 12.51 -14.21 -11.43
C GLU A 127 12.48 -14.11 -12.96
N GLY A 128 12.63 -12.89 -13.48
CA GLY A 128 12.82 -12.66 -14.90
C GLY A 128 11.54 -12.64 -15.74
N GLU A 129 10.36 -12.76 -15.11
CA GLU A 129 9.05 -12.78 -15.79
C GLU A 129 8.48 -11.36 -15.99
N VAL A 130 8.75 -10.45 -15.06
CA VAL A 130 8.27 -9.06 -15.11
C VAL A 130 9.44 -8.11 -15.32
N ARG A 131 9.24 -7.09 -16.15
CA ARG A 131 10.28 -6.12 -16.54
C ARG A 131 9.98 -4.69 -16.10
N ARG A 132 8.72 -4.37 -15.79
CA ARG A 132 8.31 -3.02 -15.40
C ARG A 132 7.52 -3.05 -14.12
N ALA A 133 7.94 -2.22 -13.17
CA ALA A 133 7.25 -2.05 -11.90
C ALA A 133 5.80 -1.60 -12.05
N SER A 134 5.50 -0.83 -13.10
CA SER A 134 4.15 -0.34 -13.41
C SER A 134 3.16 -1.44 -13.79
N GLN A 135 3.63 -2.66 -14.07
CA GLN A 135 2.76 -3.82 -14.26
C GLN A 135 2.36 -4.45 -12.92
N LEU A 136 3.07 -4.15 -11.84
CA LEU A 136 2.91 -4.80 -10.55
C LEU A 136 2.00 -4.02 -9.62
N ALA A 137 1.19 -4.74 -8.85
CA ALA A 137 0.44 -4.22 -7.72
C ALA A 137 0.59 -5.13 -6.51
N ILE A 138 0.88 -4.54 -5.35
CA ILE A 138 0.77 -5.25 -4.06
C ILE A 138 -0.72 -5.36 -3.73
N VAL A 139 -1.22 -6.57 -3.50
CA VAL A 139 -2.64 -6.85 -3.22
C VAL A 139 -2.87 -7.37 -1.81
N GLU A 140 -1.82 -7.80 -1.11
CA GLU A 140 -1.90 -8.23 0.29
C GLU A 140 -0.62 -7.86 1.04
N GLU A 141 -0.78 -7.36 2.26
CA GLU A 141 0.29 -6.88 3.15
C GLU A 141 -0.05 -7.31 4.58
N GLU A 142 0.47 -8.46 5.01
CA GLU A 142 0.16 -9.02 6.33
C GLU A 142 1.43 -9.21 7.15
N GLN A 143 1.50 -8.59 8.32
CA GLN A 143 2.56 -8.87 9.27
C GLN A 143 2.37 -10.28 9.85
N ARG A 144 3.40 -11.11 9.81
CA ARG A 144 3.38 -12.48 10.32
C ARG A 144 4.61 -12.77 11.16
N THR A 145 4.50 -13.79 12.00
CA THR A 145 5.63 -14.39 12.71
C THR A 145 5.93 -15.74 12.10
N TRP A 146 7.13 -15.87 11.53
CA TRP A 146 7.61 -17.10 10.91
C TRP A 146 8.20 -18.06 11.95
N PRO A 147 8.12 -19.38 11.72
CA PRO A 147 8.57 -20.38 12.69
C PRO A 147 10.10 -20.57 12.76
N ASN A 148 10.84 -20.10 11.75
CA ASN A 148 12.29 -20.30 11.61
C ASN A 148 12.92 -19.22 10.73
N GLY A 149 14.25 -19.19 10.68
CA GLY A 149 15.03 -18.28 9.83
C GLY A 149 14.90 -18.50 8.32
N CYS A 150 14.09 -19.46 7.86
CA CYS A 150 13.73 -19.63 6.45
C CYS A 150 12.34 -19.05 6.14
N LEU A 151 11.81 -18.24 7.07
CA LEU A 151 10.55 -17.53 6.90
C LEU A 151 9.37 -18.48 6.61
N GLY A 152 9.41 -19.68 7.18
CA GLY A 152 8.37 -20.70 7.00
C GLY A 152 8.32 -21.33 5.60
N VAL A 153 9.27 -21.03 4.71
CA VAL A 153 9.40 -21.69 3.40
C VAL A 153 10.45 -22.78 3.52
N VAL A 154 10.03 -24.03 3.39
CA VAL A 154 10.91 -25.20 3.44
C VAL A 154 10.58 -26.12 2.25
N GLU A 155 10.67 -25.60 1.03
CA GLU A 155 10.50 -26.47 -0.14
C GLU A 155 11.83 -27.12 -0.52
N GLY A 156 12.05 -28.33 0.01
CA GLY A 156 12.99 -29.38 -0.46
C GLY A 156 14.10 -28.99 -1.45
N SER A 157 15.01 -28.09 -1.08
CA SER A 157 16.11 -27.64 -1.94
C SER A 157 17.25 -28.67 -1.99
N GLY A 158 17.10 -29.64 -2.89
CA GLY A 158 18.18 -30.44 -3.43
C GLY A 158 19.23 -29.62 -4.19
N ARG A 159 19.95 -28.75 -3.48
CA ARG A 159 21.38 -28.51 -3.71
C ARG A 159 22.08 -28.93 -2.43
N SER A 160 22.95 -29.93 -2.54
CA SER A 160 23.84 -30.41 -1.48
C SER A 160 24.30 -29.31 -0.52
N GLY A 161 23.72 -29.31 0.69
CA GLY A 161 24.05 -28.39 1.77
C GLY A 161 22.80 -28.07 2.57
N GLU A 162 22.53 -28.86 3.61
CA GLU A 162 21.48 -28.63 4.62
C GLU A 162 21.33 -27.13 4.91
N GLU A 163 20.27 -26.53 4.40
CA GLU A 163 19.94 -25.14 4.71
C GLU A 163 19.54 -25.11 6.18
N ARG A 164 20.50 -24.76 7.04
CA ARG A 164 20.31 -24.71 8.48
C ARG A 164 19.51 -23.46 8.81
N CYS A 165 18.20 -23.54 8.59
CA CYS A 165 17.26 -22.55 9.11
C CYS A 165 17.52 -22.42 10.62
N THR A 166 17.75 -21.19 11.07
CA THR A 166 17.85 -20.95 12.51
C THR A 166 16.53 -21.36 13.15
N GLN A 167 16.63 -22.06 14.27
CA GLN A 167 15.47 -22.39 15.09
C GLN A 167 15.15 -21.13 15.88
N GLY A 168 14.06 -20.45 15.53
CA GLY A 168 13.70 -19.17 16.14
C GLY A 168 12.60 -18.45 15.39
N LEU A 169 11.70 -17.80 16.12
CA LEU A 169 10.63 -17.01 15.53
C LEU A 169 11.21 -15.74 14.87
N VAL A 170 10.73 -15.44 13.67
CA VAL A 170 11.15 -14.24 12.92
C VAL A 170 9.93 -13.42 12.58
N GLU A 171 9.88 -12.17 13.03
CA GLU A 171 8.83 -11.23 12.60
C GLU A 171 9.09 -10.79 11.16
N GLY A 172 8.01 -10.62 10.40
CA GLY A 172 8.12 -10.27 9.00
C GLY A 172 6.79 -10.05 8.31
N TRP A 173 6.83 -10.12 6.98
CA TRP A 173 5.69 -9.77 6.14
C TRP A 173 5.38 -10.88 5.15
N ARG A 174 4.12 -11.26 5.04
CA ARG A 174 3.57 -11.93 3.87
C ARG A 174 3.12 -10.86 2.89
N VAL A 175 3.73 -10.84 1.71
CA VAL A 175 3.47 -9.85 0.66
C VAL A 175 3.00 -10.58 -0.58
N VAL A 176 1.81 -10.26 -1.06
CA VAL A 176 1.30 -10.79 -2.33
C VAL A 176 1.33 -9.71 -3.39
N VAL A 177 2.01 -9.99 -4.49
CA VAL A 177 2.13 -9.09 -5.65
C VAL A 177 1.50 -9.74 -6.87
N THR A 178 0.82 -8.96 -7.70
CA THR A 178 0.24 -9.40 -8.97
C THR A 178 0.71 -8.54 -10.12
N ASP A 179 0.75 -9.12 -11.33
CA ASP A 179 0.83 -8.39 -12.59
C ASP A 179 -0.52 -8.32 -13.35
N GLY A 180 -1.59 -8.77 -12.69
CA GLY A 180 -2.92 -8.96 -13.27
C GLY A 180 -3.16 -10.33 -13.91
N GLN A 181 -2.12 -11.16 -14.08
CA GLN A 181 -2.21 -12.51 -14.66
C GLN A 181 -1.66 -13.61 -13.75
N ARG A 182 -0.79 -13.25 -12.80
CA ARG A 182 -0.19 -14.16 -11.83
C ARG A 182 -0.14 -13.51 -10.46
N LEU A 183 0.01 -14.35 -9.45
CA LEU A 183 0.24 -13.95 -8.07
C LEU A 183 1.56 -14.54 -7.57
N TRP A 184 2.40 -13.70 -6.97
CA TRP A 184 3.61 -14.11 -6.25
C TRP A 184 3.43 -13.81 -4.77
N THR A 185 3.59 -14.83 -3.93
CA THR A 185 3.64 -14.67 -2.48
C THR A 185 5.10 -14.65 -2.04
N PHE A 186 5.52 -13.55 -1.42
CA PHE A 186 6.82 -13.42 -0.77
C PHE A 186 6.66 -13.43 0.74
N HIS A 187 7.58 -14.11 1.40
CA HIS A 187 7.79 -13.98 2.83
C HIS A 187 9.07 -13.18 3.04
N THR A 188 9.02 -12.15 3.89
CA THR A 188 10.18 -11.34 4.24
C THR A 188 10.42 -11.32 5.73
N ASP A 189 11.63 -10.99 6.18
CA ASP A 189 11.83 -10.50 7.54
C ASP A 189 11.25 -9.07 7.68
N TYR A 190 11.20 -8.54 8.89
CA TYR A 190 10.55 -7.26 9.17
C TYR A 190 11.14 -6.08 8.37
N ASN A 191 12.43 -6.13 8.05
CA ASN A 191 13.16 -5.04 7.38
C ASN A 191 13.39 -5.28 5.88
N GLY A 192 13.07 -6.45 5.34
CA GLY A 192 13.33 -6.80 3.95
C GLY A 192 14.78 -7.17 3.64
N ASN A 193 15.59 -7.54 4.65
CA ASN A 193 16.94 -8.07 4.44
C ASN A 193 16.91 -9.50 3.89
N GLN A 194 15.86 -10.25 4.22
CA GLN A 194 15.61 -11.58 3.68
C GLN A 194 14.25 -11.58 3.00
N VAL A 195 14.21 -12.06 1.76
CA VAL A 195 12.99 -12.21 0.96
C VAL A 195 13.03 -13.58 0.31
N VAL A 196 11.99 -14.37 0.52
CA VAL A 196 11.84 -15.70 -0.06
C VAL A 196 10.52 -15.75 -0.83
N LEU A 197 10.58 -16.25 -2.06
CA LEU A 197 9.39 -16.58 -2.81
C LEU A 197 8.75 -17.85 -2.21
N ALA A 198 7.59 -17.70 -1.60
CA ALA A 198 6.88 -18.78 -0.92
C ALA A 198 5.91 -19.53 -1.82
N ALA A 199 5.31 -18.85 -2.80
CA ALA A 199 4.39 -19.46 -3.76
C ALA A 199 4.25 -18.62 -5.03
N LYS A 200 3.91 -19.30 -6.13
CA LYS A 200 3.43 -18.69 -7.38
C LYS A 200 2.09 -19.31 -7.76
N GLY A 201 1.12 -18.47 -8.11
CA GLY A 201 -0.20 -18.88 -8.58
C GLY A 201 -0.58 -18.19 -9.89
N PRO A 202 -1.61 -18.70 -10.58
CA PRO A 202 -2.30 -17.95 -11.63
C PRO A 202 -3.01 -16.72 -11.05
#